data_AF-A0A1F8T2Q7-F1
#
_entry.id   AF-A0A1F8T2Q7-F1
#
_cell.length_a   1.000
_cell.length_b   1.000
_cell.length_c   1.000
_cell.angle_alpha   90.00
_cell.angle_beta   90.00
_cell.angle_gamma   90.00
#
_symmetry.space_group_name_H-M   'P 1'
#
loop_
_entity.id
_entity.type
_entity.pdbx_description
1 polymer ?
#
loop_
_entity_poly.entity_id
_entity_poly.type
_entity_poly.pdbx_seq_one_letter_code
_entity_poly.pdbx_strand_id
1 'polypeptide(L)'
;MGNHLTAGRDIYVTFLEQAGRLASLDFSEAINRFQAGIAVMGKIAEAIQLDHLDGAAAGFAEIAKEDKAAFTYLLNCVGEGD
;
A
#
# COMPACT_ATOMS: atom_id res chain seq x y z
N MET A 1 -3.42 -18.26 -6.87
CA MET A 1 -1.95 -18.12 -6.94
C MET A 1 -1.64 -16.72 -6.45
N GLY A 2 -1.07 -16.59 -5.24
CA GLY A 2 -0.72 -15.29 -4.68
C GLY A 2 0.50 -14.73 -5.40
N ASN A 3 0.46 -13.44 -5.74
CA ASN A 3 1.64 -12.77 -6.27
C ASN A 3 2.60 -12.49 -5.09
N HIS A 4 3.69 -13.25 -4.99
CA HIS A 4 4.66 -13.09 -3.90
C HIS A 4 5.26 -11.68 -3.82
N LEU A 5 5.21 -10.91 -4.91
CA LEU A 5 5.68 -9.53 -4.96
C LEU A 5 4.80 -8.58 -4.13
N THR A 6 3.51 -8.87 -3.94
CA THR A 6 2.54 -7.98 -3.27
C THR A 6 2.12 -8.48 -1.89
N ALA A 7 2.48 -9.72 -1.55
CA ALA A 7 2.00 -10.44 -0.37
C ALA A 7 2.08 -9.66 0.94
N GLY A 8 3.13 -8.86 1.15
CA GLY A 8 3.26 -8.02 2.36
C GLY A 8 2.16 -6.97 2.48
N ARG A 9 1.79 -6.29 1.38
CA ARG A 9 0.77 -5.22 1.36
C ARG A 9 -0.65 -5.78 1.31
N ASP A 10 -0.85 -6.92 0.64
CA ASP A 10 -2.14 -7.62 0.61
C ASP A 10 -2.60 -8.04 2.02
N ILE A 11 -1.65 -8.41 2.89
CA ILE A 11 -1.92 -8.71 4.30
C ILE A 11 -2.44 -7.47 5.04
N TYR A 12 -1.83 -6.30 4.85
CA TYR A 12 -2.29 -5.05 5.48
C TYR A 12 -3.70 -4.67 5.02
N VAL A 13 -3.99 -4.76 3.72
CA VAL A 13 -5.33 -4.51 3.18
C VAL A 13 -6.36 -5.44 3.82
N THR A 14 -6.10 -6.75 3.80
CA THR A 14 -7.00 -7.76 4.37
C THR A 14 -7.23 -7.53 5.86
N PHE A 15 -6.17 -7.21 6.61
CA PHE A 15 -6.24 -6.91 8.03
C PHE A 15 -7.12 -5.67 8.30
N LEU A 16 -6.90 -4.57 7.57
CA LEU A 16 -7.65 -3.33 7.77
C LEU A 16 -9.13 -3.48 7.40
N GLU A 17 -9.46 -4.22 6.34
CA GLU A 17 -10.85 -4.53 5.99
C GLU A 17 -11.56 -5.34 7.09
N GLN A 18 -10.85 -6.26 7.74
CA GLN A 18 -11.39 -7.03 8.86
C GLN A 18 -11.53 -6.15 10.12
N ALA A 19 -10.49 -5.39 10.46
CA ALA A 19 -10.49 -4.50 11.62
C ALA A 19 -11.56 -3.41 11.52
N GLY A 20 -11.71 -2.79 10.35
CA GLY A 20 -12.73 -1.76 10.11
C GLY A 20 -14.15 -2.30 10.29
N ARG A 21 -14.43 -3.51 9.78
CA ARG A 21 -15.72 -4.18 10.00
C ARG A 21 -15.98 -4.53 11.45
N LEU A 22 -14.97 -5.01 12.19
CA LEU A 22 -15.12 -5.42 13.59
C LEU A 22 -15.25 -4.24 14.55
N ALA A 23 -14.51 -3.15 14.30
CA ALA A 23 -14.48 -1.97 15.16
C ALA A 23 -15.40 -0.84 14.69
N SER A 24 -16.10 -1.00 13.56
CA SER A 24 -16.87 0.06 12.90
C SER A 24 -16.03 1.32 12.63
N LEU A 25 -14.76 1.12 12.29
CA LEU A 25 -13.81 2.17 11.90
C LEU A 25 -13.67 2.19 10.37
N ASP A 26 -13.48 3.38 9.82
CA ASP A 26 -13.19 3.54 8.40
C ASP A 26 -11.67 3.59 8.16
N PHE A 27 -11.16 2.62 7.39
CA PHE A 27 -9.77 2.56 6.96
C PHE A 27 -9.60 2.68 5.44
N SER A 28 -10.64 3.14 4.74
CA SER A 28 -10.68 3.19 3.27
C SER A 28 -9.52 4.00 2.69
N GLU A 29 -9.11 5.10 3.33
CA GLU A 29 -7.96 5.89 2.87
C GLU A 29 -6.66 5.08 2.93
N ALA A 30 -6.34 4.44 4.06
CA ALA A 30 -5.14 3.62 4.17
C ALA A 30 -5.16 2.43 3.20
N ILE A 31 -6.32 1.79 3.02
CA ILE A 31 -6.50 0.69 2.06
C ILE A 31 -6.21 1.17 0.63
N ASN A 32 -6.79 2.30 0.21
CA ASN A 32 -6.59 2.86 -1.12
C ASN A 32 -5.11 3.17 -1.40
N ARG A 33 -4.39 3.67 -0.39
CA ARG A 33 -2.94 3.95 -0.48
C ARG A 33 -2.12 2.68 -0.67
N PHE A 34 -2.38 1.62 0.11
CA PHE A 34 -1.70 0.35 -0.08
C PHE A 34 -1.99 -0.27 -1.45
N GLN A 35 -3.24 -0.19 -1.92
CA GLN A 35 -3.63 -0.66 -3.25
C GLN A 35 -2.92 0.13 -4.37
N ALA A 36 -2.77 1.45 -4.21
CA ALA A 36 -2.01 2.27 -5.15
C ALA A 36 -0.53 1.82 -5.21
N GLY A 37 0.11 1.59 -4.06
CA GLY A 37 1.47 1.05 -4.00
C GLY A 37 1.60 -0.34 -4.66
N ILE A 38 0.61 -1.22 -4.46
CA ILE A 38 0.56 -2.53 -5.14
C ILE A 38 0.52 -2.36 -6.67
N ALA A 39 -0.28 -1.43 -7.18
CA ALA A 39 -0.41 -1.20 -8.63
C ALA A 39 0.89 -0.73 -9.28
N VAL A 40 1.78 -0.06 -8.53
CA VAL A 40 3.09 0.40 -9.03
C VAL A 40 4.06 -0.78 -9.27
N MET A 41 3.92 -1.89 -8.54
CA MET A 41 4.83 -3.05 -8.67
C MET A 41 4.86 -3.63 -10.09
N GLY A 42 3.74 -3.59 -10.82
CA GLY A 42 3.69 -4.01 -12.22
C GLY A 42 4.56 -3.12 -13.13
N LYS A 43 4.50 -1.80 -12.92
CA LYS A 43 5.31 -0.82 -13.67
C LYS A 43 6.81 -0.98 -13.39
N ILE A 44 7.17 -1.29 -12.14
CA ILE A 44 8.56 -1.57 -11.76
C ILE A 44 9.06 -2.83 -12.47
N ALA A 45 8.28 -3.91 -12.44
CA ALA A 45 8.65 -5.16 -13.10
C ALA A 45 8.85 -4.96 -14.61
N GLU A 46 7.94 -4.22 -15.26
CA GLU A 46 8.07 -3.86 -16.68
C GLU A 46 9.31 -3.00 -16.95
N ALA A 47 9.55 -1.96 -16.14
CA ALA A 47 10.73 -1.10 -16.28
C ALA A 47 12.05 -1.88 -16.13
N ILE A 48 12.12 -2.83 -15.19
CA ILE A 48 13.28 -3.72 -15.03
C ILE A 48 13.45 -4.61 -16.27
N GLN A 49 12.37 -5.18 -16.79
CA GLN A 49 12.43 -6.05 -17.99
C GLN A 49 12.91 -5.30 -19.24
N LEU A 50 12.65 -4.00 -19.33
CA LEU A 50 13.06 -3.12 -20.42
C LEU A 50 14.40 -2.42 -20.17
N ASP A 51 15.12 -2.76 -19.10
CA ASP A 51 16.39 -2.13 -18.68
C ASP A 51 16.27 -0.61 -18.41
N HIS A 52 15.06 -0.14 -18.11
CA HIS A 52 14.76 1.24 -17.74
C HIS A 52 14.90 1.46 -16.23
N LEU A 53 16.13 1.36 -15.72
CA LEU A 53 16.40 1.37 -14.27
C LEU A 53 15.93 2.64 -13.55
N ASP A 54 15.99 3.80 -14.21
CA ASP A 54 15.47 5.06 -13.65
C ASP A 54 13.96 5.00 -13.40
N GLY A 55 13.21 4.36 -14.30
CA GLY A 55 11.78 4.15 -14.16
C GLY A 55 11.45 3.18 -13.02
N ALA A 56 12.25 2.13 -12.87
CA ALA A 56 12.12 1.20 -11.74
C ALA A 56 12.39 1.91 -10.40
N ALA A 57 13.45 2.72 -10.33
CA ALA A 57 13.79 3.52 -9.16
C ALA A 57 12.69 4.52 -8.78
N ALA A 58 12.12 5.22 -9.77
CA ALA A 58 10.99 6.12 -9.56
C ALA A 58 9.75 5.37 -9.01
N GLY A 59 9.49 4.16 -9.52
CA GLY A 59 8.41 3.33 -9.00
C GLY A 59 8.62 2.92 -7.54
N PHE A 60 9.84 2.55 -7.12
CA PHE A 60 10.11 2.28 -5.71
C PHE A 60 9.87 3.50 -4.81
N ALA A 61 10.21 4.70 -5.29
CA ALA A 61 9.93 5.94 -4.56
C ALA A 61 8.42 6.22 -4.44
N GLU A 62 7.65 5.94 -5.49
CA GLU A 62 6.18 6.06 -5.47
C GLU A 62 5.56 5.10 -4.45
N ILE A 63 6.02 3.85 -4.39
CA ILE A 63 5.59 2.88 -3.36
C ILE A 63 5.88 3.41 -1.94
N ALA A 64 7.10 3.88 -1.69
CA ALA A 64 7.48 4.38 -0.38
C ALA A 64 6.63 5.58 0.05
N LYS A 65 6.24 6.43 -0.90
CA LYS A 65 5.36 7.57 -0.67
C LYS A 65 3.95 7.13 -0.27
N GLU A 66 3.35 6.20 -1.01
CA GLU A 66 1.99 5.71 -0.70
C GLU A 66 1.95 4.94 0.63
N ASP A 67 2.94 4.10 0.91
CA ASP A 67 3.05 3.41 2.20
C ASP A 67 3.17 4.41 3.36
N LYS A 68 4.01 5.44 3.21
CA LYS A 68 4.15 6.49 4.23
C LYS A 68 2.81 7.19 4.48
N ALA A 69 2.06 7.51 3.43
CA ALA A 69 0.76 8.13 3.56
C ALA A 69 -0.25 7.21 4.28
N ALA A 70 -0.28 5.92 3.92
CA ALA A 70 -1.13 4.92 4.58
C ALA A 70 -0.84 4.84 6.08
N PHE A 71 0.42 4.67 6.46
CA PHE A 71 0.81 4.59 7.87
C PHE A 71 0.57 5.90 8.63
N THR A 72 0.79 7.05 7.98
CA THR A 72 0.49 8.35 8.59
C THR A 72 -1.00 8.48 8.91
N TYR A 73 -1.87 8.05 8.00
CA TYR A 73 -3.32 8.01 8.25
C TYR A 73 -3.66 7.13 9.45
N LEU A 74 -3.13 5.90 9.48
CA LEU A 74 -3.38 4.95 10.56
C LEU A 74 -2.91 5.45 11.94
N LEU A 75 -1.76 6.13 11.99
CA LEU A 75 -1.26 6.74 13.23
C LEU A 75 -2.19 7.83 13.75
N ASN A 76 -2.84 8.57 12.86
CA ASN A 76 -3.74 9.66 13.23
C ASN A 76 -5.16 9.16 13.57
N CYS A 77 -5.61 8.03 13.00
CA CYS A 77 -6.89 7.41 13.36
C CYS A 77 -6.97 6.93 14.82
N VAL A 78 -5.83 6.71 15.49
CA VAL A 78 -5.76 6.31 16.90
C VAL A 78 -5.80 7.53 17.84
N GLY A 79 -5.75 8.76 17.33
CA GLY A 79 -5.69 10.00 18.11
C GLY A 79 -7.02 10.73 18.34
N GLU A 80 -8.14 10.28 17.74
CA GLU A 80 -9.47 10.91 17.90
C GLU A 80 -10.43 10.07 18.75
N GLY A 81 -9.90 9.21 19.61
CA GLY A 81 -10.67 8.51 20.64
C GLY A 81 -10.60 9.25 21.98
N ASP A 82 -11.37 10.33 22.11
CA ASP A 82 -11.77 10.90 23.41
C ASP A 82 -13.11 10.26 23.87
#